data_AF-A0A4Y2SKR5-F1
#
_entry.id   AF-A0A4Y2SKR5-F1
#
_cell.length_a   1.000
_cell.length_b   1.000
_cell.length_c   1.000
_cell.angle_alpha   90.00
_cell.angle_beta   90.00
_cell.angle_gamma   90.00
#
_symmetry.space_group_name_H-M   'P 1'
#
loop_
_entity.id
_entity.type
_entity.pdbx_description
1 polymer ?
#
loop_
_entity_poly.entity_id
_entity_poly.type
_entity_poly.pdbx_seq_one_letter_code
_entity_poly.pdbx_strand_id
1 'polypeptide(L)'
;MKDSIKGIEIIFVEKSEIEISHCQLAMRYQTVDTIKGTRSNHSFVPINETQLLVSRVSDSTTTFTVTLGSKTLPLTFQNEQYATRTYGINWWIGKIVECYDEYNDYKIMFMHSHGPSASYTWLKPLDVCWIPYKHIMKTVSAPSTNTRRTYKITPEENNCIELLFKNFKVD
;
A
#
# COMPACT_ATOMS: atom_id res chain seq x y z
N MET A 1 1.85 -60.57 -20.08
CA MET A 1 0.74 -59.76 -19.53
C MET A 1 1.41 -58.56 -18.86
N LYS A 2 1.13 -57.33 -19.29
CA LYS A 2 1.74 -56.12 -18.72
C LYS A 2 0.85 -55.66 -17.56
N ASP A 3 1.37 -55.71 -16.34
CA ASP A 3 0.64 -55.28 -15.15
C ASP A 3 0.33 -53.79 -15.23
N SER A 4 -0.95 -53.44 -15.07
CA SER A 4 -1.43 -52.06 -15.05
C SER A 4 -0.91 -51.35 -13.79
N ILE A 5 -0.25 -50.19 -13.96
CA ILE A 5 0.21 -49.35 -12.84
C ILE A 5 -1.03 -48.79 -12.12
N LYS A 6 -1.19 -49.10 -10.83
CA LYS A 6 -2.30 -48.59 -10.01
C LYS A 6 -2.13 -47.09 -9.75
N GLY A 7 -3.22 -46.32 -9.88
CA GLY A 7 -3.27 -44.90 -9.55
C GLY A 7 -3.07 -43.92 -10.71
N ILE A 8 -2.98 -44.40 -11.95
CA ILE A 8 -2.98 -43.53 -13.14
C ILE A 8 -4.42 -43.44 -13.67
N GLU A 9 -5.02 -42.26 -13.54
CA GLU A 9 -6.25 -41.91 -14.25
C GLU A 9 -5.89 -41.28 -15.60
N ILE A 10 -6.46 -41.82 -16.67
CA ILE A 10 -6.30 -41.29 -18.02
C ILE A 10 -7.65 -40.70 -18.42
N ILE A 11 -7.67 -39.39 -18.65
CA ILE A 11 -8.81 -38.70 -19.24
C ILE A 11 -8.49 -38.38 -20.70
N PHE A 12 -9.47 -38.59 -21.57
CA PHE A 12 -9.41 -38.15 -22.96
C PHE A 12 -10.02 -36.76 -23.06
N VAL A 13 -9.31 -35.84 -23.70
CA VAL A 13 -9.74 -34.45 -23.89
C VAL A 13 -9.77 -34.16 -25.39
N GLU A 14 -10.91 -33.69 -25.89
CA GLU A 14 -11.05 -33.36 -27.30
C GLU A 14 -10.33 -32.05 -27.64
N LYS A 15 -9.87 -31.93 -28.90
CA LYS A 15 -9.21 -30.70 -29.37
C LYS A 15 -10.11 -29.47 -29.24
N SER A 16 -11.40 -29.62 -29.54
CA SER A 16 -12.43 -28.58 -29.39
C SER A 16 -12.52 -28.06 -27.95
N GLU A 17 -12.41 -28.95 -26.97
CA GLU A 17 -12.46 -28.64 -25.54
C GLU A 17 -11.23 -27.83 -25.09
N ILE A 18 -10.06 -28.13 -25.66
CA ILE A 18 -8.81 -27.36 -25.46
C ILE A 18 -8.96 -25.95 -26.04
N GLU A 19 -9.51 -25.84 -27.25
CA GLU A 19 -9.71 -24.55 -27.93
C GLU A 19 -10.67 -23.64 -27.14
N ILE A 20 -11.79 -24.19 -26.63
CA ILE A 20 -12.73 -23.47 -25.76
C ILE A 20 -12.04 -23.02 -24.48
N SER A 21 -11.30 -23.92 -23.82
CA SER A 21 -10.57 -23.60 -22.58
C SER A 21 -9.55 -22.49 -22.79
N HIS A 22 -8.84 -22.49 -23.93
CA HIS A 22 -7.88 -21.45 -24.29
C HIS A 22 -8.57 -20.07 -24.42
N CYS A 23 -9.72 -20.01 -25.10
CA CYS A 23 -10.51 -18.78 -25.20
C CYS A 23 -10.97 -18.27 -23.83
N GLN A 24 -11.47 -19.15 -22.97
CA GLN A 24 -11.90 -18.79 -21.60
C GLN A 24 -10.73 -18.30 -20.73
N LEU A 25 -9.55 -18.92 -20.85
CA LEU A 25 -8.34 -18.48 -20.17
C LEU A 25 -7.89 -17.10 -20.66
N ALA A 26 -7.91 -16.87 -21.97
CA ALA A 26 -7.55 -15.59 -22.56
C ALA A 26 -8.51 -14.47 -22.10
N MET A 27 -9.81 -14.73 -22.09
CA MET A 27 -10.80 -13.79 -21.55
C MET A 27 -10.54 -13.49 -20.07
N ARG A 28 -10.34 -14.53 -19.24
CA ARG A 28 -10.03 -14.35 -17.81
C ARG A 28 -8.77 -13.51 -17.60
N TYR A 29 -7.73 -13.74 -18.41
CA TYR A 29 -6.49 -12.97 -18.34
C TYR A 29 -6.69 -11.49 -18.72
N GLN A 30 -7.61 -11.19 -19.64
CA GLN A 30 -7.93 -9.81 -20.02
C GLN A 30 -8.79 -9.08 -18.97
N THR A 31 -9.65 -9.81 -18.26
CA THR A 31 -10.60 -9.22 -17.30
C THR A 31 -10.13 -9.26 -15.85
N VAL A 32 -8.96 -9.84 -15.56
CA VAL A 32 -8.46 -9.98 -14.18
C VAL A 32 -7.84 -8.69 -13.66
N ASP A 33 -8.13 -8.37 -12.41
CA ASP A 33 -7.41 -7.32 -11.69
C ASP A 33 -6.06 -7.84 -11.21
N THR A 34 -4.98 -7.19 -11.64
CA THR A 34 -3.64 -7.52 -11.15
C THR A 34 -3.44 -6.95 -9.74
N ILE A 35 -3.19 -7.83 -8.78
CA ILE A 35 -2.75 -7.43 -7.44
C ILE A 35 -1.28 -7.02 -7.53
N LYS A 36 -0.92 -5.84 -7.03
CA LYS A 36 0.49 -5.42 -7.03
C LYS A 36 1.34 -6.31 -6.12
N GLY A 37 2.60 -6.53 -6.51
CA GLY A 37 3.55 -7.31 -5.71
C GLY A 37 3.29 -8.82 -5.64
N THR A 38 2.52 -9.40 -6.58
CA THR A 38 2.17 -10.84 -6.60
C THR A 38 3.38 -11.77 -6.44
N ARG A 39 4.53 -11.39 -7.00
CA ARG A 39 5.77 -12.19 -6.94
C ARG A 39 6.38 -12.26 -5.53
N SER A 40 6.01 -11.36 -4.63
CA SER A 40 6.54 -11.28 -3.26
C SER A 40 5.55 -11.82 -2.22
N ASN A 41 4.36 -12.24 -2.65
CA ASN A 41 3.32 -12.77 -1.80
C ASN A 41 3.24 -14.29 -1.99
N HIS A 42 3.19 -15.03 -0.88
CA HIS A 42 3.20 -16.49 -0.88
C HIS A 42 1.83 -17.13 -0.69
N SER A 43 0.84 -16.37 -0.17
CA SER A 43 -0.50 -16.88 0.09
C SER A 43 -1.57 -15.84 -0.25
N PHE A 44 -2.66 -16.32 -0.86
CA PHE A 44 -3.85 -15.55 -1.22
C PHE A 44 -5.09 -16.35 -0.80
N VAL A 45 -5.83 -15.84 0.17
CA VAL A 45 -7.03 -16.49 0.70
C VAL A 45 -8.24 -15.60 0.44
N PRO A 46 -9.22 -16.03 -0.37
CA PRO A 46 -10.41 -15.24 -0.61
C PRO A 46 -11.22 -15.10 0.68
N ILE A 47 -11.56 -13.86 1.04
CA ILE A 47 -12.46 -13.56 2.17
C ILE A 47 -13.89 -13.49 1.64
N ASN A 48 -14.10 -12.79 0.52
CA ASN A 48 -15.37 -12.64 -0.18
C ASN A 48 -15.11 -12.31 -1.66
N GLU A 49 -16.19 -12.08 -2.42
CA GLU A 49 -16.13 -11.80 -3.87
C GLU A 49 -15.23 -10.61 -4.25
N THR A 50 -15.02 -9.68 -3.32
CA THR A 50 -14.26 -8.44 -3.56
C THR A 50 -13.01 -8.34 -2.72
N GLN A 51 -12.69 -9.30 -1.85
CA GLN A 51 -11.58 -9.16 -0.90
C GLN A 51 -10.74 -10.43 -0.80
N LEU A 52 -9.42 -10.22 -0.79
CA LEU A 52 -8.41 -11.25 -0.60
C LEU A 52 -7.54 -10.92 0.60
N LEU A 53 -7.34 -11.89 1.48
CA LEU A 53 -6.30 -11.85 2.49
C LEU A 53 -4.98 -12.30 1.85
N VAL A 54 -3.93 -11.49 2.00
CA VAL A 54 -2.62 -11.75 1.38
C VAL A 54 -1.54 -11.85 2.46
N SER A 55 -0.73 -12.90 2.38
CA SER A 55 0.43 -13.12 3.26
C SER A 55 1.72 -13.13 2.44
N ARG A 56 2.75 -12.43 2.92
CA ARG A 56 4.07 -12.40 2.28
C ARG A 56 4.81 -13.74 2.39
N VAL A 57 4.58 -14.46 3.49
CA VAL A 57 5.15 -15.79 3.73
C VAL A 57 4.00 -16.68 4.17
N SER A 58 4.01 -17.96 3.76
CA SER A 58 2.91 -18.90 4.01
C SER A 58 2.54 -19.05 5.50
N ASP A 59 3.51 -18.86 6.40
CA ASP A 59 3.33 -19.00 7.86
C ASP A 59 3.35 -17.64 8.61
N SER A 60 3.27 -16.52 7.89
CA SER A 60 3.31 -15.19 8.50
C SER A 60 1.97 -14.83 9.14
N THR A 61 2.00 -14.41 10.41
CA THR A 61 0.89 -13.75 11.10
C THR A 61 0.60 -12.36 10.54
N THR A 62 1.54 -11.74 9.83
CA THR A 62 1.33 -10.46 9.16
C THR A 62 0.64 -10.69 7.82
N THR A 63 -0.63 -10.28 7.75
CA THR A 63 -1.47 -10.30 6.55
C THR A 63 -2.00 -8.92 6.22
N PHE A 64 -2.40 -8.69 4.98
CA PHE A 64 -3.13 -7.49 4.58
C PHE A 64 -4.27 -7.84 3.65
N THR A 65 -5.32 -7.03 3.64
CA THR A 65 -6.49 -7.22 2.79
C THR A 65 -6.36 -6.42 1.50
N VAL A 66 -6.59 -7.06 0.36
CA VAL A 66 -6.69 -6.44 -0.96
C VAL A 66 -8.15 -6.44 -1.37
N THR A 67 -8.69 -5.28 -1.75
CA THR A 67 -10.07 -5.14 -2.25
C THR A 67 -10.07 -5.02 -3.79
N LEU A 68 -10.58 -6.04 -4.49
CA LEU A 68 -10.85 -6.05 -5.93
C LEU A 68 -12.00 -5.12 -6.30
N GLY A 69 -11.98 -4.57 -7.52
CA GLY A 69 -13.05 -3.71 -8.05
C GLY A 69 -13.12 -2.28 -7.47
N SER A 70 -12.39 -1.98 -6.39
CA SER A 70 -12.28 -0.61 -5.89
C SER A 70 -11.31 0.20 -6.75
N LYS A 71 -11.83 0.83 -7.81
CA LYS A 71 -11.22 2.07 -8.36
C LYS A 71 -11.40 3.21 -7.36
N THR A 72 -11.07 2.99 -6.09
CA THR A 72 -10.56 4.09 -5.27
C THR A 72 -9.28 4.46 -5.99
N LEU A 73 -9.29 5.57 -6.74
CA LEU A 73 -8.07 6.24 -7.16
C LEU A 73 -7.17 6.23 -5.91
N PRO A 74 -6.12 5.39 -5.84
CA PRO A 74 -5.23 5.46 -4.69
C PRO A 74 -4.76 6.90 -4.72
N LEU A 75 -4.93 7.63 -3.62
CA LEU A 75 -4.47 9.01 -3.53
C LEU A 75 -2.99 8.97 -3.92
N THR A 76 -2.68 9.31 -5.17
CA THR A 76 -1.39 8.94 -5.74
C THR A 76 -0.46 10.05 -5.32
N PHE A 77 0.24 9.82 -4.22
CA PHE A 77 1.14 10.82 -3.71
C PHE A 77 2.29 11.02 -4.69
N GLN A 78 2.57 12.28 -4.99
CA GLN A 78 3.64 12.67 -5.90
C GLN A 78 4.89 13.01 -5.09
N ASN A 79 6.05 12.85 -5.73
CA ASN A 79 7.30 13.39 -5.20
C ASN A 79 7.14 14.88 -4.89
N GLU A 80 7.88 15.35 -3.89
CA GLU A 80 7.90 16.74 -3.42
C GLU A 80 6.65 17.19 -2.65
N GLN A 81 5.61 16.36 -2.54
CA GLN A 81 4.46 16.63 -1.68
C GLN A 81 4.80 16.47 -0.20
N TYR A 82 4.12 17.24 0.64
CA TYR A 82 4.15 17.06 2.08
C TYR A 82 2.99 16.17 2.49
N ALA A 83 3.27 15.24 3.41
CA ALA A 83 2.28 14.30 3.90
C ALA A 83 2.42 14.10 5.40
N THR A 84 1.31 13.70 6.03
CA THR A 84 1.28 13.31 7.44
C THR A 84 1.15 11.81 7.59
N ARG A 85 1.79 11.29 8.63
CA ARG A 85 1.84 9.86 8.93
C ARG A 85 1.62 9.61 10.41
N THR A 86 0.99 8.50 10.76
CA THR A 86 0.91 8.00 12.14
C THR A 86 2.05 7.05 12.47
N TYR A 87 2.54 7.12 13.71
CA TYR A 87 3.40 6.11 14.30
C TYR A 87 3.10 5.99 15.80
N GLY A 88 2.45 4.90 16.20
CA GLY A 88 2.00 4.69 17.57
C GLY A 88 1.02 5.79 18.00
N ILE A 89 1.35 6.48 19.09
CA ILE A 89 0.51 7.52 19.71
C ILE A 89 0.71 8.93 19.14
N ASN A 90 1.62 9.09 18.17
CA ASN A 90 1.97 10.40 17.61
C ASN A 90 1.78 10.40 16.08
N TRP A 91 1.56 11.59 15.53
CA TRP A 91 1.62 11.83 14.09
C TRP A 91 2.81 12.73 13.75
N TRP A 92 3.29 12.60 12.52
CA TRP A 92 4.48 13.28 12.02
C TRP A 92 4.19 13.87 10.65
N ILE A 93 4.88 14.97 10.32
CA ILE A 93 4.86 15.58 8.99
C ILE A 93 6.19 15.34 8.29
N GLY A 94 6.14 15.06 7.01
CA GLY A 94 7.34 14.90 6.20
C GLY A 94 7.08 15.21 4.74
N LYS A 95 8.17 15.24 3.97
CA LYS A 95 8.16 15.41 2.53
C LYS A 95 8.42 14.07 1.85
N ILE A 96 7.60 13.75 0.86
CA ILE A 96 7.78 12.57 0.03
C ILE A 96 8.92 12.85 -0.94
N VAL A 97 9.99 12.08 -0.83
CA VAL A 97 11.19 12.25 -1.67
C VAL A 97 11.29 11.18 -2.76
N GLU A 98 10.61 10.05 -2.57
CA GLU A 98 10.64 8.92 -3.51
C GLU A 98 9.37 8.07 -3.34
N CYS A 99 8.82 7.59 -4.46
CA CYS A 99 7.68 6.68 -4.51
C CYS A 99 8.11 5.33 -5.08
N TYR A 100 7.73 4.23 -4.44
CA TYR A 100 7.94 2.87 -4.93
C TYR A 100 6.60 2.23 -5.30
N ASP A 101 6.23 2.38 -6.58
CA ASP A 101 4.90 2.06 -7.10
C ASP A 101 4.50 0.59 -6.96
N GLU A 102 5.46 -0.34 -6.95
CA GLU A 102 5.17 -1.78 -6.88
C GLU A 102 4.62 -2.20 -5.51
N TYR A 103 5.08 -1.58 -4.42
CA TYR A 103 4.55 -1.85 -3.07
C TYR A 103 3.68 -0.72 -2.51
N ASN A 104 3.51 0.37 -3.27
CA ASN A 104 2.90 1.62 -2.79
C ASN A 104 3.58 2.10 -1.49
N ASP A 105 4.91 1.98 -1.44
CA ASP A 105 5.72 2.49 -0.34
C ASP A 105 6.27 3.86 -0.71
N TYR A 106 6.38 4.74 0.28
CA TYR A 106 6.83 6.11 0.09
C TYR A 106 8.00 6.37 1.02
N LYS A 107 9.07 6.93 0.46
CA LYS A 107 10.20 7.41 1.22
C LYS A 107 9.88 8.81 1.69
N ILE A 108 9.74 8.97 2.99
CA ILE A 108 9.38 10.23 3.62
C ILE A 108 10.59 10.74 4.40
N MET A 109 10.97 11.98 4.12
CA MET A 109 11.90 12.76 4.92
C MET A 109 11.10 13.51 5.98
N PHE A 110 11.38 13.28 7.27
CA PHE A 110 10.59 13.80 8.38
C PHE A 110 11.09 15.14 8.91
N MET A 111 10.14 16.02 9.24
CA MET A 111 10.41 17.19 10.04
C MET A 111 10.10 16.91 11.51
N HIS A 112 10.87 17.56 12.39
CA HIS A 112 10.73 17.44 13.83
C HIS A 112 10.25 18.77 14.42
N SER A 113 9.25 18.72 15.30
CA SER A 113 8.79 19.90 16.01
C SER A 113 9.68 20.18 17.22
N HIS A 114 9.84 21.46 17.56
CA HIS A 114 10.36 21.84 18.87
C HIS A 114 9.20 21.85 19.88
N GLY A 115 8.89 20.67 20.43
CA GLY A 115 7.84 20.50 21.43
C GLY A 115 6.41 20.64 20.86
N PRO A 116 5.44 21.15 21.64
CA PRO A 116 4.02 21.21 21.25
C PRO A 116 3.69 22.31 20.22
N SER A 117 4.69 23.05 19.72
CA SER A 117 4.44 24.09 18.71
C SER A 117 4.34 23.51 17.31
N ALA A 118 3.47 24.07 16.46
CA ALA A 118 3.33 23.74 15.03
C ALA A 118 4.48 24.34 14.18
N SER A 119 5.71 24.19 14.68
CA SER A 119 6.93 24.74 14.12
C SER A 119 7.95 23.63 14.00
N TYR A 120 8.36 23.36 12.77
CA TYR A 120 9.11 22.17 12.39
C TYR A 120 10.46 22.52 11.79
N THR A 121 11.41 21.59 11.91
CA THR A 121 12.76 21.71 11.37
C THR A 121 13.22 20.39 10.76
N TRP A 122 14.11 20.46 9.78
CA TRP A 122 14.80 19.28 9.26
C TRP A 122 15.94 18.91 10.20
N LEU A 123 16.00 17.64 10.62
CA LEU A 123 17.12 17.13 11.39
C LEU A 123 18.41 17.05 10.55
N LYS A 124 19.55 17.02 11.25
CA LYS A 124 20.86 16.72 10.69
C LYS A 124 21.51 15.64 11.58
N PRO A 125 21.68 14.39 11.10
CA PRO A 125 21.34 13.89 9.76
C PRO A 125 19.84 13.88 9.47
N LEU A 126 19.47 13.83 8.18
CA LEU A 126 18.07 13.78 7.77
C LEU A 126 17.43 12.48 8.25
N ASP A 127 16.25 12.59 8.84
CA ASP A 127 15.42 11.45 9.23
C ASP A 127 14.58 11.03 8.02
N VAL A 128 14.89 9.88 7.43
CA VAL A 128 14.28 9.38 6.19
C VAL A 128 13.90 7.92 6.37
N CYS A 129 12.67 7.56 6.03
CA CYS A 129 12.17 6.19 6.16
C CYS A 129 11.19 5.81 5.05
N TRP A 130 11.23 4.53 4.63
CA TRP A 130 10.26 3.93 3.73
C TRP A 130 9.01 3.49 4.49
N ILE A 131 7.84 3.91 4.00
CA ILE A 131 6.59 3.74 4.72
C ILE A 131 5.49 3.30 3.76
N PRO A 132 4.73 2.24 4.12
CA PRO A 132 3.56 1.84 3.35
C PRO A 132 2.48 2.91 3.30
N TYR A 133 1.81 3.03 2.15
CA TYR A 133 0.64 3.90 1.92
C TYR A 133 -0.33 3.95 3.10
N LYS A 134 -0.65 2.79 3.70
CA LYS A 134 -1.64 2.66 4.79
C LYS A 134 -1.31 3.47 6.05
N HIS A 135 -0.05 3.88 6.23
CA HIS A 135 0.34 4.72 7.38
C HIS A 135 0.29 6.21 7.06
N ILE A 136 0.13 6.59 5.79
CA ILE A 136 0.00 7.99 5.36
C ILE A 136 -1.46 8.41 5.49
N MET A 137 -1.71 9.49 6.21
CA MET A 137 -3.06 9.97 6.51
C MET A 137 -3.60 10.90 5.42
N LYS A 138 -2.83 11.92 5.05
CA LYS A 138 -3.19 12.92 4.03
C LYS A 138 -1.96 13.64 3.49
N THR A 139 -2.10 14.24 2.30
CA THR A 139 -1.24 15.34 1.87
C THR A 139 -1.57 16.61 2.63
N VAL A 140 -0.56 17.45 2.84
CA VAL A 140 -0.72 18.80 3.41
C VAL A 140 -0.11 19.83 2.48
N SER A 141 -0.54 21.08 2.63
CA SER A 141 0.04 22.19 1.89
C SER A 141 1.52 22.35 2.23
N ALA A 142 2.30 22.88 1.29
CA ALA A 142 3.70 23.18 1.54
C ALA A 142 3.83 24.09 2.77
N PRO A 143 4.58 23.67 3.81
CA PRO A 143 4.74 24.49 5.01
C PRO A 143 5.39 25.83 4.68
N SER A 144 4.85 26.90 5.26
CA SER A 144 5.40 28.25 5.13
C SER A 144 6.75 28.37 5.86
N THR A 145 7.66 29.21 5.36
CA THR A 145 8.95 29.46 6.01
C THR A 145 9.36 30.93 5.95
N ASN A 146 9.72 31.50 7.11
CA ASN A 146 10.22 32.88 7.21
C ASN A 146 11.76 32.92 7.19
N THR A 147 12.41 31.93 7.80
CA THR A 147 13.87 31.89 8.03
C THR A 147 14.58 30.78 7.26
N ARG A 148 13.87 30.07 6.35
CA ARG A 148 14.31 28.86 5.61
C ARG A 148 14.68 27.64 6.47
N ARG A 149 14.85 27.81 7.78
CA ARG A 149 15.21 26.74 8.73
C ARG A 149 14.01 26.18 9.46
N THR A 150 12.97 26.99 9.58
CA THR A 150 11.77 26.68 10.35
C THR A 150 10.56 26.72 9.43
N TYR A 151 9.72 25.70 9.57
CA TYR A 151 8.55 25.44 8.75
C TYR A 151 7.31 25.47 9.61
N LYS A 152 6.25 26.12 9.12
CA LYS A 152 4.98 26.24 9.84
C LYS A 152 3.81 25.82 8.96
N ILE A 153 2.94 25.00 9.51
CA ILE A 153 1.63 24.70 8.94
C ILE A 153 0.59 25.65 9.53
N THR A 154 -0.53 25.83 8.82
CA THR A 154 -1.60 26.70 9.32
C THR A 154 -2.34 26.03 10.49
N PRO A 155 -2.92 26.82 11.42
CA PRO A 155 -3.74 26.28 12.50
C PRO A 155 -4.91 25.40 12.00
N GLU A 156 -5.52 25.78 10.88
CA GLU A 156 -6.61 25.04 10.26
C GLU A 156 -6.14 23.66 9.79
N GLU A 157 -4.99 23.61 9.10
CA GLU A 157 -4.40 22.36 8.62
C GLU A 157 -4.00 21.46 9.80
N ASN A 158 -3.41 22.02 10.86
CA ASN A 158 -3.07 21.30 12.08
C ASN A 158 -4.31 20.69 12.76
N ASN A 159 -5.39 21.47 12.91
CA ASN A 159 -6.65 20.98 13.49
C ASN A 159 -7.27 19.85 12.66
N CYS A 160 -7.22 19.95 11.33
CA CYS A 160 -7.67 18.87 10.44
C CYS A 160 -6.84 17.60 10.63
N ILE A 161 -5.52 17.71 10.77
CA ILE A 161 -4.63 16.56 11.00
C ILE A 161 -4.93 15.91 12.34
N GLU A 162 -5.10 16.69 13.41
CA GLU A 162 -5.45 16.21 14.76
C GLU A 162 -6.79 15.47 14.77
N LEU A 163 -7.81 16.00 14.08
CA LEU A 163 -9.11 15.33 13.95
C LEU A 163 -9.00 14.03 13.16
N LEU A 164 -8.23 14.02 12.08
CA LEU A 164 -7.96 12.79 11.33
C LEU A 164 -7.23 11.76 12.20
N PHE A 165 -6.23 12.18 12.96
CA PHE A 165 -5.41 11.31 13.80
C PHE A 165 -6.26 10.58 14.84
N LYS A 166 -7.17 11.29 15.52
CA LYS A 166 -8.09 10.71 16.51
C LYS A 166 -9.01 9.63 15.93
N ASN A 167 -9.31 9.72 14.64
CA ASN A 167 -10.18 8.77 13.94
C ASN A 167 -9.39 7.74 13.12
N PHE A 168 -8.05 7.87 13.05
CA PHE A 168 -7.21 7.03 12.23
C PHE A 168 -6.96 5.70 12.92
N LYS A 169 -7.64 4.64 12.45
CA LYS A 169 -7.36 3.27 12.86
C LYS A 169 -6.38 2.66 11.89
N VAL A 170 -5.18 2.33 12.38
CA VAL A 170 -4.25 1.45 11.67
C VAL A 170 -4.43 0.07 12.28
N ASP A 171 -5.03 -0.84 11.51
CA ASP A 171 -5.11 -2.26 11.85
C ASP A 171 -3.72 -2.93 11.78
#